data_AF-A0A7L3MRS2-F1
#
_entry.id   AF-A0A7L3MRS2-F1
#
_cell.length_a   1.000
_cell.length_b   1.000
_cell.length_c   1.000
_cell.angle_alpha   90.00
_cell.angle_beta   90.00
_cell.angle_gamma   90.00
#
_symmetry.space_group_name_H-M   'P 1'
#
loop_
_entity.id
_entity.type
_entity.pdbx_description
1 polymer ?
#
loop_
_entity_poly.entity_id
_entity_poly.type
_entity_poly.pdbx_seq_one_letter_code
_entity_poly.pdbx_strand_id
1 'polypeptide(L)'
;GWSFPLVGQDYLEILSAWYCSFSNCCETGDCRIINNITGLEADLSGQLHGQHLAKEVVVRALRGFLQSPRPLKALVLSFHGWSGTGKNFVARMVASHLYRDGLKSDCVRVFVSLLHFPHHNYVDSYKAQLQRQLSETLQRCRQPLLIFDEAEKLHSSLLDAIRPFMAQQHSEAQADQQRPIFLFLSNLGGNTINEVALEYWRAGRAREEISLELLEQRLRLELQEAAGESWA
;
A
#
# COMPACT_ATOMS: atom_id res chain seq x y z
N GLY A 1 38.68 14.81 44.31
CA GLY A 1 37.58 14.61 43.35
C GLY A 1 38.10 14.92 41.97
N TRP A 2 37.99 13.98 41.04
CA TRP A 2 38.28 14.22 39.63
C TRP A 2 37.02 13.83 38.86
N SER A 3 36.28 14.83 38.43
CA SER A 3 35.13 14.68 37.53
C SER A 3 35.67 14.72 36.11
N PHE A 4 35.52 13.63 35.38
CA PHE A 4 35.80 13.60 33.94
C PHE A 4 34.68 14.34 33.20
N PRO A 5 34.99 15.30 32.30
CA PRO A 5 33.96 16.00 31.57
C PRO A 5 33.38 15.11 30.46
N LEU A 6 32.06 15.16 30.34
CA LEU A 6 31.21 14.54 29.32
C LEU A 6 31.51 15.09 27.92
N VAL A 7 32.68 14.78 27.35
CA VAL A 7 33.10 15.31 26.03
C VAL A 7 32.88 14.29 24.88
N GLY A 8 32.37 13.09 25.18
CA GLY A 8 32.22 12.02 24.19
C GLY A 8 31.01 12.15 23.25
N GLN A 9 29.90 12.74 23.70
CA GLN A 9 28.65 12.79 22.92
C GLN A 9 28.69 13.86 21.82
N ASP A 10 29.21 15.05 22.10
CA ASP A 10 29.23 16.16 21.14
C ASP A 10 30.12 15.87 19.92
N TYR A 11 31.23 15.14 20.12
CA TYR A 11 32.10 14.73 19.00
C TYR A 11 31.43 13.69 18.09
N LEU A 12 30.62 12.79 18.65
CA LEU A 12 29.88 11.79 17.86
C LEU A 12 28.78 12.44 17.03
N GLU A 13 28.11 13.47 17.54
CA GLU A 13 27.11 14.25 16.80
C GLU A 13 27.72 15.04 15.64
N ILE A 14 28.89 15.65 15.86
CA ILE A 14 29.60 16.38 14.80
C ILE A 14 30.07 15.41 13.70
N LEU A 15 30.61 14.24 14.08
CA LEU A 15 31.05 13.22 13.13
C LEU A 15 29.89 12.59 12.37
N SER A 16 28.74 12.34 13.04
CA SER A 16 27.54 11.82 12.37
C SER A 16 26.96 12.85 11.42
N ALA A 17 26.86 14.13 11.80
CA ALA A 17 26.40 15.21 10.94
C ALA A 17 27.31 15.41 9.72
N TRP A 18 28.63 15.36 9.92
CA TRP A 18 29.61 15.42 8.83
C TRP A 18 29.46 14.21 7.91
N TYR A 19 29.44 12.99 8.44
CA TYR A 19 29.22 11.76 7.65
C TYR A 19 27.89 11.81 6.89
N CYS A 20 26.84 12.34 7.48
CA CYS A 20 25.52 12.53 6.87
C CYS A 20 25.42 13.71 5.90
N SER A 21 26.43 14.58 5.85
CA SER A 21 26.56 15.57 4.79
C SER A 21 27.21 15.00 3.53
N PHE A 22 28.03 13.95 3.67
CA PHE A 22 28.68 13.23 2.57
C PHE A 22 27.96 11.93 2.17
N SER A 23 27.11 11.39 3.04
CA SER A 23 26.27 10.22 2.80
C SER A 23 24.80 10.61 2.93
N ASN A 24 23.92 9.97 2.16
CA ASN A 24 22.48 10.20 2.19
C ASN A 24 21.86 9.65 3.50
N CYS A 25 22.12 10.31 4.63
CA CYS A 25 21.46 10.00 5.88
C CYS A 25 20.06 10.59 5.88
N CYS A 26 19.08 9.72 5.94
CA CYS A 26 17.68 10.08 6.15
C CYS A 26 17.15 9.29 7.33
N GLU A 27 16.12 9.81 8.02
CA GLU A 27 15.55 9.20 9.23
C GLU A 27 15.11 7.74 9.01
N THR A 28 14.65 7.43 7.81
CA THR A 28 14.22 6.09 7.36
C THR A 28 15.39 5.19 6.90
N GLY A 29 16.60 5.74 6.85
CA GLY A 29 17.79 5.13 6.26
C GLY A 29 17.73 5.00 4.73
N ASP A 30 16.70 5.53 4.07
CA ASP A 30 16.55 5.60 2.62
C ASP A 30 15.91 6.95 2.24
N CYS A 31 16.70 7.84 1.65
CA CYS A 31 16.27 9.21 1.31
C CYS A 31 15.18 9.32 0.24
N ARG A 32 14.76 8.19 -0.36
CA ARG A 32 13.61 8.14 -1.26
C ARG A 32 12.29 8.15 -0.48
N ILE A 33 12.29 7.75 0.79
CA ILE A 33 11.11 7.61 1.65
C ILE A 33 10.93 8.89 2.47
N ILE A 34 9.73 9.47 2.42
CA ILE A 34 9.37 10.70 3.15
C ILE A 34 8.30 10.48 4.21
N ASN A 35 7.38 9.52 4.03
CA ASN A 35 6.30 9.19 4.97
C ASN A 35 5.50 10.41 5.49
N ASN A 36 5.13 11.34 4.60
CA ASN A 36 4.34 12.52 4.93
C ASN A 36 2.84 12.20 5.10
N ILE A 37 2.49 11.54 6.21
CA ILE A 37 1.10 11.14 6.48
C ILE A 37 0.18 12.33 6.75
N THR A 38 0.68 13.40 7.37
CA THR A 38 -0.11 14.61 7.60
C THR A 38 -0.46 15.30 6.28
N GLY A 39 0.50 15.38 5.35
CA GLY A 39 0.26 15.87 3.99
C GLY A 39 -0.74 15.01 3.22
N LEU A 40 -0.63 13.68 3.34
CA LEU A 40 -1.58 12.76 2.74
C LEU A 40 -3.01 12.98 3.26
N GLU A 41 -3.18 13.12 4.58
CA GLU A 41 -4.49 13.37 5.19
C GLU A 41 -5.10 14.71 4.74
N ALA A 42 -4.27 15.77 4.64
CA ALA A 42 -4.70 17.06 4.14
C ALA A 42 -5.16 17.00 2.67
N ASP A 43 -4.37 16.35 1.80
CA ASP A 43 -4.70 16.20 0.38
C ASP A 43 -5.92 15.30 0.14
N LEU A 44 -6.04 14.19 0.88
CA LEU A 44 -7.24 13.35 0.84
C LEU A 44 -8.48 14.14 1.29
N SER A 45 -8.33 14.98 2.31
CA SER A 45 -9.44 15.79 2.81
C SER A 45 -9.87 16.86 1.80
N GLY A 46 -8.90 17.57 1.19
CA GLY A 46 -9.16 18.67 0.27
C GLY A 46 -9.47 18.27 -1.18
N GLN A 47 -8.93 17.16 -1.68
CA GLN A 47 -8.98 16.81 -3.11
C GLN A 47 -9.82 15.56 -3.42
N LEU A 48 -9.98 14.62 -2.48
CA LEU A 48 -10.80 13.42 -2.70
C LEU A 48 -12.25 13.69 -2.29
N HIS A 49 -13.19 13.70 -3.22
CA HIS A 49 -14.59 14.01 -2.93
C HIS A 49 -15.47 12.75 -2.86
N GLY A 50 -16.47 12.73 -1.97
CA GLY A 50 -17.47 11.65 -1.89
C GLY A 50 -16.97 10.29 -1.38
N GLN A 51 -15.75 10.23 -0.85
CA GLN A 51 -15.10 9.01 -0.38
C GLN A 51 -14.74 9.07 1.11
N HIS A 52 -15.72 9.30 1.98
CA HIS A 52 -15.51 9.45 3.43
C HIS A 52 -14.79 8.23 4.05
N LEU A 53 -15.22 7.01 3.71
CA LEU A 53 -14.62 5.78 4.21
C LEU A 53 -13.17 5.61 3.75
N ALA A 54 -12.87 5.88 2.47
CA ALA A 54 -11.52 5.71 1.94
C ALA A 54 -10.52 6.65 2.63
N LYS A 55 -10.90 7.91 2.89
CA LYS A 55 -10.05 8.88 3.59
C LYS A 55 -9.65 8.35 4.97
N GLU A 56 -10.62 7.90 5.76
CA GLU A 56 -10.41 7.43 7.12
C GLU A 56 -9.57 6.16 7.15
N VAL A 57 -9.94 5.16 6.36
CA VAL A 57 -9.29 3.83 6.36
C VAL A 57 -7.85 3.93 5.87
N VAL A 58 -7.59 4.66 4.78
CA VAL A 58 -6.23 4.77 4.20
C VAL A 58 -5.29 5.46 5.17
N VAL A 59 -5.70 6.60 5.74
CA VAL A 59 -4.88 7.34 6.71
C VAL A 59 -4.63 6.50 7.97
N ARG A 60 -5.68 5.89 8.53
CA ARG A 60 -5.57 5.05 9.73
C ARG A 60 -4.62 3.87 9.50
N ALA A 61 -4.78 3.14 8.40
CA ALA A 61 -3.99 1.96 8.09
C ALA A 61 -2.51 2.30 7.85
N LEU A 62 -2.23 3.33 7.04
CA LEU A 62 -0.85 3.77 6.78
C LEU A 62 -0.18 4.31 8.03
N ARG A 63 -0.87 5.16 8.81
CA ARG A 63 -0.36 5.69 10.08
C ARG A 63 0.00 4.56 11.04
N GLY A 64 -0.92 3.62 11.27
CA GLY A 64 -0.69 2.49 12.16
C GLY A 64 0.46 1.58 11.70
N PHE A 65 0.57 1.35 10.39
CA PHE A 65 1.64 0.52 9.84
C PHE A 65 3.03 1.18 9.95
N LEU A 66 3.13 2.46 9.60
CA LEU A 66 4.41 3.18 9.60
C LEU A 66 4.90 3.51 11.01
N GLN A 67 3.99 3.74 11.97
CA GLN A 67 4.33 3.96 13.37
C GLN A 67 4.69 2.67 14.11
N SER A 68 4.32 1.50 13.58
CA SER A 68 4.69 0.23 14.19
C SER A 68 6.20 0.01 14.07
N PRO A 69 6.95 -0.15 15.17
CA PRO A 69 8.40 -0.30 15.10
C PRO A 69 8.82 -1.61 14.42
N ARG A 70 7.97 -2.65 14.47
CA ARG A 70 8.26 -3.97 13.89
C ARG A 70 6.99 -4.62 13.31
N PRO A 71 6.58 -4.28 12.07
CA PRO A 71 5.43 -4.89 11.44
C PRO A 71 5.72 -6.37 11.15
N LEU A 72 4.86 -7.25 11.65
CA LEU A 72 5.00 -8.70 11.45
C LEU A 72 4.62 -9.15 10.03
N LYS A 73 3.83 -8.34 9.31
CA LYS A 73 3.32 -8.65 7.97
C LYS A 73 3.34 -7.39 7.12
N ALA A 74 3.29 -7.56 5.80
CA ALA A 74 3.09 -6.46 4.87
C ALA A 74 1.78 -5.72 5.15
N LEU A 75 1.73 -4.41 4.86
CA LEU A 75 0.44 -3.72 4.76
C LEU A 75 -0.19 -4.11 3.43
N VAL A 76 -1.42 -4.62 3.47
CA VAL A 76 -2.19 -4.94 2.26
C VAL A 76 -3.49 -4.16 2.30
N LEU A 77 -3.69 -3.30 1.31
CA LEU A 77 -4.94 -2.55 1.10
C LEU A 77 -5.54 -2.95 -0.24
N SER A 78 -6.85 -3.19 -0.25
CA SER A 78 -7.61 -3.48 -1.48
C SER A 78 -8.70 -2.44 -1.66
N PHE A 79 -8.58 -1.65 -2.74
CA PHE A 79 -9.54 -0.60 -3.08
C PHE A 79 -10.53 -1.13 -4.10
N HIS A 80 -11.78 -1.23 -3.68
CA HIS A 80 -12.91 -1.69 -4.47
C HIS A 80 -13.86 -0.54 -4.76
N GLY A 81 -14.49 -0.54 -5.94
CA GLY A 81 -15.50 0.46 -6.29
C GLY A 81 -15.64 0.67 -7.79
N TRP A 82 -16.63 1.45 -8.20
CA TRP A 82 -16.89 1.73 -9.62
C TRP A 82 -15.71 2.44 -10.31
N SER A 83 -15.60 2.32 -11.63
CA SER A 83 -14.57 3.00 -12.40
C SER A 83 -14.72 4.53 -12.35
N GLY A 84 -13.61 5.27 -12.35
CA GLY A 84 -13.64 6.74 -12.27
C GLY A 84 -13.95 7.34 -10.89
N THR A 85 -14.11 6.52 -9.84
CA THR A 85 -14.40 7.01 -8.48
C THR A 85 -13.17 7.40 -7.64
N GLY A 86 -11.96 7.33 -8.22
CA GLY A 86 -10.74 7.85 -7.60
C GLY A 86 -9.75 6.81 -7.06
N LYS A 87 -9.92 5.50 -7.28
CA LYS A 87 -8.97 4.46 -6.81
C LYS A 87 -7.50 4.75 -7.18
N ASN A 88 -7.24 4.96 -8.47
CA ASN A 88 -5.92 5.31 -9.00
C ASN A 88 -5.42 6.67 -8.49
N PHE A 89 -6.34 7.61 -8.23
CA PHE A 89 -6.01 8.93 -7.68
C PHE A 89 -5.52 8.81 -6.23
N VAL A 90 -6.19 8.02 -5.40
CA VAL A 90 -5.73 7.70 -4.03
C VAL A 90 -4.39 7.00 -4.04
N ALA A 91 -4.19 5.98 -4.89
CA ALA A 91 -2.91 5.29 -5.01
C ALA A 91 -1.76 6.25 -5.38
N ARG A 92 -2.01 7.20 -6.29
CA ARG A 92 -1.04 8.24 -6.65
C ARG A 92 -0.74 9.20 -5.49
N MET A 93 -1.75 9.61 -4.71
CA MET A 93 -1.53 10.44 -3.51
C MET A 93 -0.68 9.69 -2.49
N VAL A 94 -1.02 8.42 -2.21
CA VAL A 94 -0.24 7.56 -1.30
C VAL A 94 1.21 7.49 -1.77
N ALA A 95 1.47 7.21 -3.05
CA ALA A 95 2.84 7.18 -3.55
C ALA A 95 3.55 8.53 -3.40
N SER A 96 2.89 9.64 -3.74
CA SER A 96 3.48 10.99 -3.71
C SER A 96 3.78 11.52 -2.30
N HIS A 97 3.07 11.01 -1.29
CA HIS A 97 3.29 11.36 0.12
C HIS A 97 4.17 10.35 0.87
N LEU A 98 4.34 9.14 0.35
CA LEU A 98 5.28 8.17 0.93
C LEU A 98 6.69 8.28 0.33
N TYR A 99 6.80 8.69 -0.94
CA TYR A 99 8.08 8.73 -1.67
C TYR A 99 8.31 10.08 -2.36
N ARG A 100 9.56 10.54 -2.34
CA ARG A 100 9.98 11.83 -2.92
C ARG A 100 9.57 11.98 -4.40
N ASP A 101 9.78 10.94 -5.20
CA ASP A 101 9.48 10.94 -6.64
C ASP A 101 8.10 10.32 -6.95
N GLY A 102 7.28 10.08 -5.93
CA GLY A 102 5.96 9.46 -6.05
C GLY A 102 6.02 8.14 -6.83
N LEU A 103 5.15 8.00 -7.83
CA LEU A 103 5.09 6.84 -8.71
C LEU A 103 6.38 6.58 -9.52
N LYS A 104 7.27 7.58 -9.65
CA LYS A 104 8.55 7.44 -10.37
C LYS A 104 9.69 6.96 -9.47
N SER A 105 9.47 6.83 -8.17
CA SER A 105 10.46 6.31 -7.23
C SER A 105 10.81 4.87 -7.57
N ASP A 106 12.10 4.51 -7.47
CA ASP A 106 12.58 3.14 -7.67
C ASP A 106 11.98 2.12 -6.69
N CYS A 107 11.42 2.59 -5.58
CA CYS A 107 10.73 1.79 -4.58
C CYS A 107 9.24 1.60 -4.86
N VAL A 108 8.72 2.20 -5.93
CA VAL A 108 7.33 2.06 -6.36
C VAL A 108 7.28 1.24 -7.64
N ARG A 109 6.47 0.17 -7.63
CA ARG A 109 6.17 -0.62 -8.84
C ARG A 109 4.68 -0.67 -9.06
N VAL A 110 4.28 -0.40 -10.30
CA VAL A 110 2.88 -0.46 -10.74
C VAL A 110 2.75 -1.58 -11.76
N PHE A 111 1.87 -2.53 -11.47
CA PHE A 111 1.51 -3.63 -12.33
C PHE A 111 0.06 -3.45 -12.78
N VAL A 112 -0.14 -3.02 -14.02
CA VAL A 112 -1.46 -3.01 -14.65
C VAL A 112 -1.72 -4.38 -15.28
N SER A 113 -2.73 -5.12 -14.78
CA SER A 113 -2.98 -6.51 -15.18
C SER A 113 -3.12 -6.69 -16.69
N LEU A 114 -3.95 -5.87 -17.34
CA LEU A 114 -4.24 -5.98 -18.77
C LEU A 114 -3.06 -5.57 -19.67
N LEU A 115 -2.10 -4.81 -19.14
CA LEU A 115 -0.91 -4.39 -19.88
C LEU A 115 0.25 -5.37 -19.72
N HIS A 116 0.51 -5.80 -18.48
CA HIS A 116 1.67 -6.63 -18.17
C HIS A 116 1.39 -8.13 -18.30
N PHE A 117 0.13 -8.55 -18.14
CA PHE A 117 -0.28 -9.95 -18.12
C PHE A 117 -1.46 -10.22 -19.09
N PRO A 118 -1.39 -9.81 -20.37
CA PRO A 118 -2.54 -9.81 -21.28
C PRO A 118 -3.02 -11.20 -21.73
N HIS A 119 -2.15 -12.21 -21.68
CA HIS A 119 -2.37 -13.50 -22.35
C HIS A 119 -2.21 -14.68 -21.40
N HIS A 120 -3.26 -15.51 -21.29
CA HIS A 120 -3.29 -16.63 -20.34
C HIS A 120 -2.27 -17.73 -20.67
N ASN A 121 -1.86 -17.86 -21.93
CA ASN A 121 -0.89 -18.88 -22.37
C ASN A 121 0.53 -18.65 -21.80
N TYR A 122 0.82 -17.46 -21.28
CA TYR A 122 2.15 -17.09 -20.79
C TYR A 122 2.20 -16.91 -19.26
N VAL A 123 1.17 -17.34 -18.53
CA VAL A 123 1.04 -17.17 -17.07
C VAL A 123 2.27 -17.65 -16.30
N ASP A 124 2.86 -18.80 -16.68
CA ASP A 124 4.06 -19.31 -16.00
C ASP A 124 5.27 -18.39 -16.19
N SER A 125 5.44 -17.81 -17.39
CA SER A 125 6.50 -16.85 -17.64
C SER A 125 6.29 -15.53 -16.89
N TYR A 126 5.04 -15.07 -16.83
CA TYR A 126 4.65 -13.88 -16.05
C TYR A 126 4.86 -14.08 -14.57
N LYS A 127 4.57 -15.28 -14.05
CA LYS A 127 4.83 -15.65 -12.66
C LYS A 127 6.30 -15.53 -12.32
N ALA A 128 7.18 -16.12 -13.13
CA ALA A 128 8.63 -16.05 -12.91
C ALA A 128 9.13 -14.58 -12.99
N GLN A 129 8.65 -13.81 -13.97
CA GLN A 129 9.00 -12.40 -14.11
C GLN A 129 8.54 -11.57 -12.91
N LEU A 130 7.30 -11.74 -12.47
CA LEU A 130 6.71 -11.03 -11.33
C LEU A 130 7.47 -11.34 -10.06
N GLN A 131 7.72 -12.62 -9.75
CA GLN A 131 8.47 -13.02 -8.55
C GLN A 131 9.89 -12.44 -8.54
N ARG A 132 10.56 -12.41 -9.69
CA ARG A 132 11.88 -11.75 -9.83
C ARG A 132 11.78 -10.26 -9.54
N GLN A 133 10.85 -9.54 -10.18
CA GLN A 133 10.70 -8.09 -9.99
C GLN A 133 10.33 -7.72 -8.55
N LEU A 134 9.49 -8.53 -7.89
CA LEU A 134 9.17 -8.37 -6.47
C LEU A 134 10.42 -8.56 -5.61
N SER A 135 11.14 -9.66 -5.80
CA SER A 135 12.36 -9.96 -5.03
C SER A 135 13.41 -8.87 -5.18
N GLU A 136 13.67 -8.41 -6.40
CA GLU A 136 14.63 -7.33 -6.68
C GLU A 136 14.20 -6.01 -6.02
N THR A 137 12.90 -5.69 -6.02
CA THR A 137 12.39 -4.46 -5.41
C THR A 137 12.50 -4.52 -3.88
N LEU A 138 12.13 -5.64 -3.25
CA LEU A 138 12.26 -5.85 -1.81
C LEU A 138 13.73 -5.82 -1.34
N GLN A 139 14.66 -6.31 -2.16
CA GLN A 139 16.10 -6.25 -1.85
C GLN A 139 16.66 -4.82 -1.93
N ARG A 140 16.16 -3.98 -2.84
CA ARG A 140 16.67 -2.62 -3.08
C ARG A 140 16.03 -1.55 -2.21
N CYS A 141 14.86 -1.82 -1.66
CA CYS A 141 14.04 -0.84 -0.95
C CYS A 141 13.55 -1.41 0.38
N ARG A 142 13.80 -0.67 1.47
CA ARG A 142 13.31 -1.05 2.80
C ARG A 142 11.79 -0.93 2.90
N GLN A 143 11.18 0.00 2.19
CA GLN A 143 9.73 0.18 2.14
C GLN A 143 9.31 0.20 0.67
N PRO A 144 9.06 -0.96 0.04
CA PRO A 144 8.55 -1.00 -1.32
C PRO A 144 7.04 -0.79 -1.34
N LEU A 145 6.54 -0.03 -2.33
CA LEU A 145 5.12 0.11 -2.63
C LEU A 145 4.80 -0.59 -3.94
N LEU A 146 3.95 -1.62 -3.86
CA LEU A 146 3.58 -2.48 -4.96
C LEU A 146 2.10 -2.28 -5.27
N ILE A 147 1.81 -1.68 -6.41
CA ILE A 147 0.45 -1.34 -6.85
C ILE A 147 0.04 -2.31 -7.94
N PHE A 148 -1.07 -3.01 -7.75
CA PHE A 148 -1.69 -3.89 -8.72
C PHE A 148 -2.99 -3.26 -9.19
N ASP A 149 -2.98 -2.69 -10.39
CA ASP A 149 -4.13 -2.05 -11.01
C ASP A 149 -4.90 -3.04 -11.88
N GLU A 150 -6.22 -2.90 -11.94
CA GLU A 150 -7.15 -3.86 -12.53
C GLU A 150 -6.94 -5.27 -11.93
N ALA A 151 -6.88 -5.35 -10.60
CA ALA A 151 -6.54 -6.58 -9.86
C ALA A 151 -7.57 -7.71 -10.05
N GLU A 152 -8.83 -7.40 -10.37
CA GLU A 152 -9.85 -8.39 -10.74
C GLU A 152 -9.56 -9.13 -12.05
N LYS A 153 -8.68 -8.56 -12.89
CA LYS A 153 -8.23 -9.19 -14.13
C LYS A 153 -6.95 -9.99 -13.94
N LEU A 154 -6.38 -9.99 -12.73
CA LEU A 154 -5.16 -10.71 -12.44
C LEU A 154 -5.46 -12.21 -12.30
N HIS A 155 -4.75 -13.03 -13.06
CA HIS A 155 -4.91 -14.49 -13.00
C HIS A 155 -4.60 -15.02 -11.58
N SER A 156 -5.41 -15.98 -11.09
CA SER A 156 -5.27 -16.54 -9.73
C SER A 156 -3.86 -17.07 -9.43
N SER A 157 -3.23 -17.75 -10.39
CA SER A 157 -1.86 -18.23 -10.27
C SER A 157 -0.81 -17.13 -10.07
N LEU A 158 -1.07 -15.89 -10.54
CA LEU A 158 -0.21 -14.74 -10.28
C LEU A 158 -0.45 -14.20 -8.87
N LEU A 159 -1.70 -14.14 -8.40
CA LEU A 159 -2.01 -13.82 -6.99
C LEU A 159 -1.32 -14.78 -6.02
N ASP A 160 -1.35 -16.08 -6.31
CA ASP A 160 -0.66 -17.09 -5.52
C ASP A 160 0.86 -16.91 -5.50
N ALA A 161 1.43 -16.36 -6.58
CA ALA A 161 2.85 -16.03 -6.65
C ALA A 161 3.24 -14.81 -5.80
N ILE A 162 2.32 -13.87 -5.57
CA ILE A 162 2.53 -12.66 -4.76
C ILE A 162 2.35 -12.97 -3.27
N ARG A 163 1.44 -13.90 -2.91
CA ARG A 163 1.06 -14.22 -1.52
C ARG A 163 2.26 -14.42 -0.57
N PRO A 164 3.35 -15.13 -0.92
CA PRO A 164 4.50 -15.31 -0.04
C PRO A 164 5.20 -13.99 0.35
N PHE A 165 5.13 -12.97 -0.51
CA PHE A 165 5.75 -11.66 -0.27
C PHE A 165 4.93 -10.77 0.68
N MET A 166 3.66 -11.10 0.89
CA MET A 166 2.81 -10.44 1.90
C MET A 166 2.91 -11.10 3.27
N ALA A 167 3.27 -12.39 3.29
CA ALA A 167 3.37 -13.20 4.49
C ALA A 167 4.63 -12.84 5.31
N GLN A 168 4.55 -13.15 6.60
CA GLN A 168 5.54 -12.81 7.62
C GLN A 168 6.94 -13.29 7.26
N GLN A 169 7.90 -12.37 7.15
CA GLN A 169 9.32 -12.71 6.99
C GLN A 169 9.94 -12.89 8.39
N HIS A 170 9.96 -14.14 8.87
CA HIS A 170 10.83 -14.53 9.98
C HIS A 170 12.24 -14.69 9.45
N SER A 171 13.08 -13.67 9.64
CA SER A 171 14.52 -13.86 9.74
C SER A 171 14.97 -13.26 11.06
N GLU A 172 15.52 -14.10 11.93
CA GLU A 172 16.03 -13.73 13.26
C GLU A 172 17.31 -12.86 13.20
N ALA A 173 17.79 -12.54 12.00
CA ALA A 173 18.93 -11.66 11.81
C ALA A 173 18.50 -10.18 11.83
N GLN A 174 18.79 -9.52 12.96
CA GLN A 174 18.75 -8.07 13.14
C GLN A 174 19.56 -7.33 12.06
N ALA A 175 18.88 -6.67 11.13
CA ALA A 175 19.16 -5.31 10.63
C ALA A 175 18.28 -5.09 9.39
N ASP A 176 17.38 -4.12 9.44
CA ASP A 176 16.44 -3.70 8.38
C ASP A 176 15.23 -4.60 8.13
N GLN A 177 14.22 -4.45 8.98
CA GLN A 177 12.91 -5.01 8.70
C GLN A 177 12.28 -4.29 7.50
N GLN A 178 12.09 -5.04 6.42
CA GLN A 178 11.37 -4.59 5.24
C GLN A 178 9.90 -4.31 5.60
N ARG A 179 9.36 -3.24 5.03
CA ARG A 179 8.00 -2.73 5.26
C ARG A 179 7.25 -2.64 3.94
N PRO A 180 6.99 -3.77 3.26
CA PRO A 180 6.28 -3.75 2.00
C PRO A 180 4.83 -3.31 2.19
N ILE A 181 4.37 -2.47 1.26
CA ILE A 181 2.99 -1.99 1.15
C ILE A 181 2.44 -2.46 -0.18
N PHE A 182 1.34 -3.20 -0.15
CA PHE A 182 0.63 -3.68 -1.33
C PHE A 182 -0.69 -2.93 -1.46
N LEU A 183 -0.94 -2.36 -2.63
CA LEU A 183 -2.22 -1.77 -3.01
C LEU A 183 -2.82 -2.56 -4.16
N PHE A 184 -4.00 -3.12 -3.97
CA PHE A 184 -4.81 -3.73 -5.02
C PHE A 184 -5.92 -2.77 -5.42
N LEU A 185 -6.04 -2.44 -6.70
CA LEU A 185 -7.09 -1.57 -7.21
C LEU A 185 -8.00 -2.41 -8.08
N SER A 186 -9.30 -2.40 -7.75
CA SER A 186 -10.24 -3.27 -8.43
C SER A 186 -11.60 -2.63 -8.65
N ASN A 187 -12.24 -2.96 -9.77
CA ASN A 187 -13.64 -2.62 -10.03
C ASN A 187 -14.62 -3.67 -9.48
N LEU A 188 -14.13 -4.79 -8.95
CA LEU A 188 -14.94 -5.83 -8.32
C LEU A 188 -15.70 -5.27 -7.12
N GLY A 189 -16.99 -5.62 -7.00
CA GLY A 189 -17.88 -5.08 -5.98
C GLY A 189 -18.39 -3.66 -6.22
N GLY A 190 -18.07 -3.06 -7.37
CA GLY A 190 -18.55 -1.74 -7.74
C GLY A 190 -20.08 -1.64 -7.81
N ASN A 191 -20.75 -2.69 -8.30
CA ASN A 191 -22.22 -2.75 -8.38
C ASN A 191 -22.85 -2.77 -6.98
N THR A 192 -22.39 -3.68 -6.12
CA THR A 192 -22.85 -3.83 -4.73
C THR A 192 -22.70 -2.54 -3.93
N ILE A 193 -21.55 -1.86 -4.05
CA ILE A 193 -21.34 -0.55 -3.40
C ILE A 193 -22.34 0.50 -3.91
N ASN A 194 -22.61 0.52 -5.22
CA ASN A 194 -23.57 1.45 -5.82
C ASN A 194 -25.01 1.14 -5.38
N GLU A 195 -25.38 -0.13 -5.25
CA GLU A 195 -26.70 -0.55 -4.75
C GLU A 195 -26.93 -0.10 -3.32
N VAL A 196 -25.96 -0.33 -2.42
CA VAL A 196 -26.05 0.15 -1.03
C VAL A 196 -26.18 1.68 -0.98
N ALA A 197 -25.39 2.40 -1.79
CA ALA A 197 -25.50 3.85 -1.88
C ALA A 197 -26.87 4.31 -2.40
N LEU A 198 -27.43 3.60 -3.37
CA LEU A 198 -28.75 3.87 -3.92
C LEU A 198 -29.87 3.60 -2.90
N GLU A 199 -29.75 2.54 -2.10
CA GLU A 199 -30.69 2.23 -1.02
C GLU A 199 -30.74 3.35 0.03
N TYR A 200 -29.58 3.84 0.48
CA TYR A 200 -29.49 4.96 1.42
C TYR A 200 -30.09 6.23 0.83
N TRP A 201 -29.77 6.53 -0.43
CA TRP A 201 -30.32 7.70 -1.12
C TRP A 201 -31.84 7.63 -1.25
N ARG A 202 -32.39 6.47 -1.65
CA ARG A 202 -33.86 6.25 -1.73
C ARG A 202 -34.55 6.36 -0.38
N ALA A 203 -33.86 5.99 0.71
CA ALA A 203 -34.34 6.14 2.07
C ALA A 203 -34.18 7.58 2.62
N GLY A 204 -33.69 8.52 1.83
CA GLY A 204 -33.45 9.90 2.26
C GLY A 204 -32.31 10.06 3.28
N ARG A 205 -31.42 9.05 3.37
CA ARG A 205 -30.28 9.02 4.30
C ARG A 205 -29.02 9.59 3.64
N ALA A 206 -28.14 10.18 4.43
CA ALA A 206 -26.87 10.68 3.92
C ALA A 206 -25.94 9.52 3.53
N ARG A 207 -25.10 9.74 2.51
CA ARG A 207 -24.08 8.74 2.08
C ARG A 207 -23.06 8.49 3.18
N GLU A 208 -22.75 9.52 3.96
CA GLU A 208 -21.81 9.49 5.07
C GLU A 208 -22.27 8.58 6.22
N GLU A 209 -23.55 8.21 6.27
CA GLU A 209 -24.08 7.22 7.22
C GLU A 209 -23.74 5.77 6.85
N ILE A 210 -23.28 5.51 5.61
CA ILE A 210 -22.89 4.16 5.18
C ILE A 210 -21.60 3.79 5.93
N SER A 211 -21.69 2.73 6.73
CA SER A 211 -20.55 2.22 7.52
C SER A 211 -19.65 1.29 6.71
N LEU A 212 -18.40 1.17 7.14
CA LEU A 212 -17.43 0.26 6.52
C LEU A 212 -17.87 -1.20 6.68
N GLU A 213 -18.35 -1.57 7.87
CA GLU A 213 -18.75 -2.93 8.22
C GLU A 213 -19.88 -3.45 7.33
N LEU A 214 -20.85 -2.58 7.00
CA LEU A 214 -21.93 -2.92 6.08
C LEU A 214 -21.40 -3.23 4.68
N LEU A 215 -20.51 -2.40 4.16
CA LEU A 215 -19.91 -2.62 2.84
C LEU A 215 -19.03 -3.87 2.82
N GLU A 216 -18.22 -4.10 3.85
CA GLU A 216 -17.40 -5.30 3.98
C GLU A 216 -18.26 -6.57 3.99
N GLN A 217 -19.37 -6.56 4.74
CA GLN A 217 -20.31 -7.68 4.77
C GLN A 217 -20.88 -7.96 3.37
N ARG A 218 -21.36 -6.93 2.67
CA ARG A 218 -21.96 -7.07 1.34
C ARG A 218 -20.96 -7.55 0.29
N LEU A 219 -19.76 -6.96 0.29
CA LEU A 219 -18.68 -7.34 -0.62
C LEU A 219 -18.22 -8.77 -0.38
N ARG A 220 -18.11 -9.20 0.89
CA ARG A 220 -17.71 -10.57 1.23
C ARG A 220 -18.71 -11.62 0.71
N LEU A 221 -20.00 -11.33 0.77
CA LEU A 221 -21.04 -12.21 0.25
C LEU A 221 -20.90 -12.37 -1.27
N GLU A 222 -20.79 -11.26 -2.01
CA GLU A 222 -20.60 -11.29 -3.46
C GLU A 222 -19.33 -12.06 -3.86
N LEU A 223 -18.22 -11.85 -3.15
CA LEU A 223 -16.95 -12.55 -3.41
C LEU A 223 -17.05 -14.05 -3.14
N GLN A 224 -17.84 -14.47 -2.15
CA GLN A 224 -18.08 -15.90 -1.87
C GLN A 224 -18.97 -16.55 -2.92
N GLU A 225 -19.99 -15.84 -3.41
CA GLU A 225 -20.85 -16.30 -4.50
C GLU A 225 -20.07 -16.44 -5.81
N ALA A 226 -19.29 -15.42 -6.18
CA ALA A 226 -18.44 -15.45 -7.36
C ALA A 226 -17.35 -16.55 -7.30
N ALA A 227 -16.82 -16.84 -6.10
CA ALA A 227 -15.92 -17.96 -5.92
C ALA A 227 -16.63 -19.30 -6.10
N GLY A 228 -17.87 -19.45 -5.61
CA GLY A 228 -18.69 -20.66 -5.77
C GLY A 228 -19.04 -21.00 -7.21
N GLU A 229 -19.31 -19.99 -8.04
CA GLU A 229 -19.59 -20.16 -9.48
C GLU A 229 -18.35 -20.52 -10.30
N SER A 230 -17.15 -20.14 -9.86
CA SER A 230 -15.90 -20.50 -10.54
C SER A 230 -15.49 -21.98 -10.38
N TRP A 231 -16.19 -22.75 -9.53
CA TRP A 231 -15.99 -24.19 -9.31
C TRP A 231 -17.16 -25.06 -9.79
N ALA A 232 -18.16 -24.47 -10.45
CA ALA A 232 -19.30 -25.16 -11.07
C ALA A 232 -19.16 -25.15 -12.60
#